data_AF-A0A1I3MZY2-F1
#
_entry.id   AF-A0A1I3MZY2-F1
#
_cell.length_a   1.000
_cell.length_b   1.000
_cell.length_c   1.000
_cell.angle_alpha   90.00
_cell.angle_beta   90.00
_cell.angle_gamma   90.00
#
_symmetry.space_group_name_H-M   'P 1'
#
loop_
_entity.id
_entity.type
_entity.pdbx_description
1 polymer ?
#
loop_
_entity_poly.entity_id
_entity_poly.type
_entity_poly.pdbx_seq_one_letter_code
_entity_poly.pdbx_strand_id
1 'polypeptide(L)' 'MMDQLPSSSISIKTRLARGERLNVFAISRSFHPNQIEMYGLQGGFAGFWIDHEHSGFTIDQIESAARAGRA' A
#
# COMPACT_ATOMS: atom_id res chain seq x y z
N MET A 1 21.30 -15.28 -23.98
CA MET A 1 20.87 -13.90 -23.68
C MET A 1 19.36 -13.94 -23.49
N MET A 2 18.91 -14.13 -22.24
CA MET A 2 17.49 -14.08 -21.88
C MET A 2 17.25 -12.70 -21.27
N ASP A 3 16.38 -11.91 -21.89
CA ASP A 3 15.92 -10.64 -21.37
C ASP A 3 15.29 -10.85 -19.99
N GLN A 4 15.89 -10.26 -18.96
CA GLN A 4 15.24 -10.15 -17.66
C GLN A 4 14.12 -9.11 -17.80
N LEU A 5 12.89 -9.60 -17.97
CA LEU A 5 11.70 -8.78 -17.76
C LEU A 5 11.77 -8.20 -16.33
N PRO A 6 11.51 -6.89 -16.13
CA PRO A 6 11.43 -6.33 -14.78
C PRO A 6 10.43 -7.17 -13.99
N SER A 7 10.75 -7.55 -12.76
CA SER A 7 9.83 -8.32 -11.92
C SER A 7 8.58 -7.48 -11.67
N SER A 8 7.57 -7.63 -12.51
CA SER A 8 6.27 -7.03 -12.26
C SER A 8 5.67 -7.81 -11.11
N SER A 9 5.84 -7.26 -9.89
CA SER A 9 5.16 -7.78 -8.72
C SER A 9 3.67 -7.93 -9.07
N ILE A 10 3.14 -9.14 -8.93
CA ILE A 10 1.74 -9.44 -9.25
C ILE A 10 0.84 -8.47 -8.45
N SER A 11 -0.07 -7.78 -9.14
CA SER A 11 -0.92 -6.76 -8.50
C SER A 11 -1.85 -7.32 -7.42
N ILE A 12 -2.24 -6.49 -6.44
CA ILE A 12 -3.27 -6.82 -5.43
C ILE A 12 -4.53 -7.38 -6.09
N LYS A 13 -5.00 -6.74 -7.19
CA LYS A 13 -6.20 -7.17 -7.93
C LYS A 13 -6.06 -8.60 -8.44
N THR A 14 -4.92 -8.94 -9.04
CA THR A 14 -4.66 -10.28 -9.57
C THR A 14 -4.60 -11.32 -8.46
N ARG A 15 -3.98 -10.99 -7.33
CA ARG A 15 -3.89 -11.90 -6.17
C ARG A 15 -5.26 -12.17 -5.55
N LEU A 16 -6.08 -11.13 -5.37
CA LEU A 16 -7.46 -11.28 -4.90
C LEU A 16 -8.30 -12.12 -5.86
N ALA A 17 -8.17 -11.92 -7.18
CA ALA A 17 -8.88 -12.71 -8.17
C ALA A 17 -8.52 -14.21 -8.15
N ARG A 18 -7.35 -14.56 -7.61
CA ARG A 18 -6.91 -15.95 -7.40
C ARG A 18 -7.38 -16.56 -6.06
N GLY A 19 -8.12 -15.79 -5.24
CA GLY A 19 -8.52 -16.20 -3.91
C GLY A 19 -7.38 -16.18 -2.88
N GLU A 20 -6.28 -15.47 -3.16
CA GLU A 20 -5.18 -15.36 -2.22
C GLU A 20 -5.59 -14.52 -1.00
N ARG A 21 -5.22 -14.99 0.20
CA ARG A 21 -5.31 -14.17 1.40
C ARG A 21 -4.20 -13.13 1.40
N LEU A 22 -4.57 -11.86 1.55
CA LEU A 22 -3.64 -10.74 1.62
C LEU A 22 -3.53 -10.20 3.04
N ASN A 23 -2.31 -9.86 3.45
CA ASN A 23 -2.06 -9.08 4.65
C ASN A 23 -1.95 -7.61 4.26
N VAL A 24 -2.74 -6.75 4.88
CA VAL A 24 -2.73 -5.30 4.69
C VAL A 24 -2.81 -4.62 6.05
N PHE A 25 -2.25 -3.43 6.16
CA PHE A 25 -2.49 -2.56 7.32
C PHE A 25 -3.43 -1.42 6.93
N ALA A 26 -4.06 -0.79 7.91
CA ALA A 26 -4.93 0.35 7.70
C ALA A 26 -4.31 1.60 8.32
N ILE A 27 -4.49 2.74 7.66
CA ILE A 27 -4.23 4.07 8.21
C ILE A 27 -5.57 4.81 8.31
N SER A 28 -5.73 5.56 9.40
CA SER A 28 -6.92 6.36 9.69
C SER A 28 -6.45 7.57 10.51
N ARG A 29 -7.19 7.98 11.54
CA ARG A 29 -6.93 9.18 12.36
C ARG A 29 -5.48 9.39 12.84
N SER A 30 -4.73 8.32 13.11
CA SER A 30 -3.30 8.40 13.41
C SER A 30 -2.50 8.21 12.13
N PHE A 31 -2.26 9.31 11.40
CA PHE A 31 -1.55 9.30 10.14
C PHE A 31 -0.25 10.09 10.21
N HIS A 32 0.84 9.44 9.81
CA HIS A 32 2.08 10.08 9.40
C HIS A 32 2.68 9.29 8.22
N PRO A 33 3.15 9.92 7.13
CA PRO A 33 3.66 9.21 5.94
C PRO A 33 4.78 8.23 6.26
N ASN A 34 5.70 8.57 7.18
CA ASN A 34 6.75 7.66 7.63
C ASN A 34 6.23 6.32 8.17
N GLN A 35 5.01 6.23 8.71
CA GLN A 35 4.45 4.95 9.13
C GLN A 35 4.30 4.00 7.94
N ILE A 36 3.81 4.50 6.81
CA ILE A 36 3.63 3.73 5.58
C ILE A 36 4.99 3.26 5.06
N GLU A 37 5.97 4.17 5.02
CA GLU A 37 7.34 3.85 4.59
C GLU A 37 7.99 2.80 5.50
N MET A 38 7.85 2.93 6.82
CA MET A 38 8.37 1.95 7.78
C MET A 38 7.74 0.57 7.59
N TYR A 39 6.43 0.48 7.35
CA TYR A 39 5.78 -0.80 7.03
C TYR A 39 6.19 -1.35 5.66
N GLY A 40 6.44 -0.47 4.68
CA GLY A 40 6.99 -0.85 3.37
C GLY A 40 8.39 -1.46 3.48
N LEU A 41 9.28 -0.83 4.26
CA LEU A 41 10.63 -1.32 4.54
C LEU A 41 10.63 -2.64 5.31
N GLN A 42 9.76 -2.77 6.32
CA GLN A 42 9.61 -4.02 7.07
C GLN A 42 9.09 -5.17 6.17
N GLY A 43 8.26 -4.84 5.18
CA GLY A 43 7.62 -5.80 4.28
C GLY A 43 6.52 -6.61 4.96
N GLY A 44 6.08 -7.68 4.28
CA GLY A 44 5.04 -8.58 4.80
C GLY A 44 3.59 -8.11 4.58
N PHE A 45 3.41 -6.96 3.93
CA PHE A 45 2.10 -6.42 3.54
C PHE A 45 1.99 -6.34 2.01
N ALA A 46 0.82 -6.68 1.48
CA ALA A 46 0.52 -6.55 0.05
C ALA A 46 0.14 -5.12 -0.34
N GLY A 47 -0.17 -4.27 0.64
CA GLY A 47 -0.60 -2.89 0.49
C GLY A 47 -1.19 -2.37 1.80
N PHE A 48 -1.86 -1.22 1.73
CA PHE A 48 -2.53 -0.59 2.85
C PHE A 48 -3.86 0.05 2.45
N TRP A 49 -4.72 0.27 3.43
CA TRP A 49 -6.01 0.94 3.27
C TRP A 49 -5.97 2.34 3.89
N ILE A 50 -6.25 3.37 3.08
CA ILE A 50 -6.56 4.74 3.49
C ILE A 50 -8.05 4.82 3.90
N ASP A 51 -8.35 4.77 5.20
CA ASP A 51 -9.73 4.88 5.72
C ASP A 51 -10.15 6.36 5.74
N HIS A 52 -10.61 6.88 4.60
CA HIS A 52 -11.10 8.26 4.50
C HIS A 52 -12.46 8.46 5.19
N GLU A 53 -13.32 7.43 5.19
CA GLU A 53 -14.69 7.47 5.70
C GLU A 53 -14.75 7.88 7.18
N HIS A 54 -13.80 7.41 8.00
CA HIS A 54 -13.80 7.64 9.45
C HIS A 54 -12.62 8.48 9.97
N SER A 55 -11.72 8.95 9.09
CA SER A 55 -10.54 9.73 9.49
C SER A 55 -10.68 11.23 9.29
N GLY A 56 -11.58 11.67 8.41
CA GLY A 56 -11.67 13.08 8.01
C GLY A 56 -10.41 13.57 7.29
N PHE A 57 -9.70 12.69 6.57
CA PHE A 57 -8.52 13.10 5.79
C PHE A 57 -8.83 14.22 4.81
N THR A 58 -7.90 15.15 4.69
CA THR A 58 -7.88 16.08 3.56
C THR A 58 -7.36 15.35 2.31
N ILE A 59 -7.65 15.91 1.13
CA ILE A 59 -7.09 15.39 -0.12
C ILE A 59 -5.56 15.38 -0.08
N ASP A 60 -4.92 16.41 0.47
CA ASP A 60 -3.47 16.47 0.62
C ASP A 60 -2.90 15.32 1.47
N GLN A 61 -3.63 14.90 2.51
CA GLN A 61 -3.24 13.74 3.32
C GLN A 61 -3.37 12.43 2.55
N ILE A 62 -4.44 12.28 1.75
CA ILE A 62 -4.62 11.12 0.86
C ILE A 62 -3.50 11.05 -0.17
N GLU A 63 -3.16 12.18 -0.80
CA GLU A 63 -2.04 12.26 -1.75
C GLU A 63 -0.70 11.95 -1.10
N SER A 64 -0.48 12.44 0.12
CA SER A 64 0.74 12.18 0.87
C SER A 64 0.87 10.69 1.22
N ALA A 65 -0.23 10.06 1.64
CA ALA A 65 -0.27 8.62 1.90
C ALA A 65 -0.01 7.81 0.62
N ALA A 66 -0.65 8.19 -0.50
CA ALA A 66 -0.44 7.53 -1.79
C ALA A 66 1.00 7.66 -2.31
N ARG A 67 1.64 8.83 -2.10
CA ARG A 67 3.06 9.06 -2.42
C ARG A 67 3.98 8.16 -1.58
N ALA A 68 3.76 8.11 -0.26
CA ALA A 68 4.55 7.25 0.64
C ALA A 68 4.41 5.75 0.30
N GLY A 69 3.25 5.34 -0.20
CA GLY A 69 2.97 3.95 -0.60
C GLY A 69 3.60 3.49 -1.92
N ARG A 70 4.20 4.40 -2.70
CA ARG A 70 4.86 4.08 -3.97
C ARG A 70 6.36 3.75 -3.81
N ALA A 71 6.94 4.06 -2.65
CA ALA A 71 8.35 3.88 -2.34
C ALA A 71 8.78 2.40 -2.38
#